data_AF-A0A5M8PCB2-F1
#
_entry.id   AF-A0A5M8PCB2-F1
#
_cell.length_a   1.000
_cell.length_b   1.000
_cell.length_c   1.000
_cell.angle_alpha   90.00
_cell.angle_beta   90.00
_cell.angle_gamma   90.00
#
_symmetry.space_group_name_H-M   'P 1'
#
loop_
_entity.id
_entity.type
_entity.pdbx_description
1 polymer ?
#
loop_
_entity_poly.entity_id
_entity_poly.type
_entity_poly.pdbx_seq_one_letter_code
_entity_poly.pdbx_strand_id
1 'polypeptide(L)'
;MPATRRKPSNPTPRAQQTLSFNTRSAKVTKPSLPASSKKLGKTQPLTKVIETQDDVTSPSLSEDVDAQIEEEPTTAESAIEQQAKKEIEVLKRSAEEERAAKVSEAQIKRYWKGKEDERKAPRVHQQDLSLHEKILRHFDLSSQYGPCIGIARMKRWKRAQNLGLEPPIEVLAVLLKEEGKNNTRAERAHVDELMSSRFIIN
;
A
#
# COMPACT_ATOMS: atom_id res chain seq x y z
N MET A 1 -65.15 10.74 -33.50
CA MET A 1 -64.72 9.40 -33.96
C MET A 1 -63.69 8.87 -32.97
N PRO A 2 -63.83 7.65 -32.41
CA PRO A 2 -62.89 7.16 -31.40
C PRO A 2 -61.61 6.59 -32.04
N ALA A 3 -60.46 6.89 -31.43
CA ALA A 3 -59.14 6.49 -31.89
C ALA A 3 -58.86 4.99 -31.64
N THR A 4 -58.28 4.31 -32.63
CA THR A 4 -57.96 2.89 -32.66
C THR A 4 -56.79 2.54 -31.73
N ARG A 5 -57.02 1.61 -30.80
CA ARG A 5 -56.06 1.09 -29.81
C ARG A 5 -55.03 0.15 -30.49
N ARG A 6 -53.75 0.55 -30.55
CA ARG A 6 -52.63 -0.31 -30.99
C ARG A 6 -52.34 -1.40 -29.94
N LYS A 7 -52.25 -2.67 -30.36
CA LYS A 7 -51.85 -3.81 -29.51
C LYS A 7 -50.33 -3.75 -29.24
N PRO A 8 -49.85 -4.08 -28.02
CA PRO A 8 -48.42 -4.17 -27.76
C PRO A 8 -47.84 -5.46 -28.34
N SER A 9 -46.72 -5.34 -29.05
CA SER A 9 -45.89 -6.47 -29.47
C SER A 9 -45.16 -7.06 -28.26
N ASN A 10 -45.28 -8.36 -28.05
CA ASN A 10 -44.60 -9.09 -26.99
C ASN A 10 -43.08 -9.15 -27.28
N PRO A 11 -42.18 -8.71 -26.38
CA PRO A 11 -40.75 -8.86 -26.60
C PRO A 11 -40.34 -10.32 -26.34
N THR A 12 -39.68 -10.94 -27.32
CA THR A 12 -39.05 -12.26 -27.19
C THR A 12 -37.99 -12.24 -26.08
N PRO A 13 -37.98 -13.18 -25.11
CA PRO A 13 -36.95 -13.21 -24.08
C PRO A 13 -35.60 -13.59 -24.70
N ARG A 14 -34.62 -12.69 -24.61
CA ARG A 14 -33.22 -13.00 -24.92
C ARG A 14 -32.70 -13.93 -23.83
N ALA A 15 -32.36 -15.16 -24.20
CA ALA A 15 -31.71 -16.12 -23.32
C ALA A 15 -30.34 -15.57 -22.87
N GLN A 16 -30.20 -15.30 -21.58
CA GLN A 16 -28.94 -14.89 -20.97
C GLN A 16 -28.02 -16.12 -20.90
N GLN A 17 -26.81 -16.04 -21.46
CA GLN A 17 -25.87 -17.16 -21.39
C GLN A 17 -25.42 -17.37 -19.95
N THR A 18 -25.65 -18.56 -19.41
CA THR A 18 -25.10 -19.01 -18.14
C THR A 18 -23.67 -19.47 -18.35
N LEU A 19 -22.71 -18.81 -17.71
CA LEU A 19 -21.31 -19.24 -17.71
C LEU A 19 -21.19 -20.58 -16.95
N SER A 20 -20.84 -21.65 -17.65
CA SER A 20 -20.55 -22.95 -17.06
C SER A 20 -19.11 -22.98 -16.55
N PHE A 21 -18.94 -23.03 -15.23
CA PHE A 21 -17.64 -23.31 -14.64
C PHE A 21 -17.35 -24.81 -14.79
N ASN A 22 -16.40 -25.14 -15.67
CA ASN A 22 -15.97 -26.50 -15.94
C ASN A 22 -15.21 -27.07 -14.71
N THR A 23 -15.93 -27.70 -13.78
CA THR A 23 -15.41 -28.18 -12.47
C THR A 23 -14.60 -29.48 -12.54
N ARG A 24 -14.30 -30.01 -13.74
CA ARG A 24 -13.62 -31.32 -13.88
C ARG A 24 -12.12 -31.29 -14.18
N SER A 25 -11.49 -30.11 -14.28
CA SER A 25 -10.03 -30.06 -14.56
C SER A 25 -9.24 -28.94 -13.89
N ALA A 26 -9.78 -28.30 -12.85
CA ALA A 26 -9.01 -27.38 -12.02
C ALA A 26 -8.36 -28.14 -10.84
N LYS A 27 -7.36 -28.98 -11.14
CA LYS A 27 -6.55 -29.62 -10.09
C LYS A 27 -5.44 -28.64 -9.68
N VAL A 28 -5.61 -28.03 -8.51
CA VAL A 28 -4.64 -27.13 -7.86
C VAL A 28 -3.35 -27.91 -7.60
N THR A 29 -2.29 -27.65 -8.38
CA THR A 29 -0.95 -28.19 -8.13
C THR A 29 -0.21 -27.23 -7.21
N LYS A 30 0.05 -27.66 -5.96
CA LYS A 30 1.03 -27.00 -5.09
C LYS A 30 2.42 -27.20 -5.72
N PRO A 31 3.30 -26.18 -5.77
CA PRO A 31 4.65 -26.36 -6.29
C PRO A 31 5.47 -27.16 -5.29
N SER A 32 5.95 -28.34 -5.70
CA SER A 32 6.95 -29.13 -4.98
C SER A 32 8.20 -29.24 -5.86
N LEU A 33 9.34 -28.88 -5.29
CA LEU A 33 10.66 -28.93 -5.93
C LEU A 33 11.00 -30.36 -6.41
N PRO A 34 11.75 -30.53 -7.53
CA PRO A 34 12.07 -31.85 -8.04
C PRO A 34 13.32 -32.42 -7.36
N ALA A 35 13.17 -33.55 -6.67
CA ALA A 35 14.29 -34.40 -6.27
C ALA A 35 14.25 -35.70 -7.07
N SER A 36 15.27 -35.91 -7.90
CA SER A 36 15.50 -37.13 -8.65
C SER A 36 16.26 -38.13 -7.79
N SER A 37 15.67 -39.28 -7.46
CA SER A 37 16.33 -40.60 -7.57
C SER A 37 15.49 -41.78 -7.02
N LYS A 38 15.57 -42.84 -7.82
CA LYS A 38 15.15 -44.26 -7.78
C LYS A 38 14.66 -44.93 -6.47
N LYS A 39 13.70 -45.84 -6.69
CA LYS A 39 13.12 -46.90 -5.82
C LYS A 39 14.16 -47.80 -5.12
N LEU A 40 13.87 -48.23 -3.88
CA LEU A 40 13.35 -49.57 -3.49
C LEU A 40 13.77 -49.97 -2.05
N GLY A 41 12.82 -50.39 -1.18
CA GLY A 41 13.10 -51.34 -0.07
C GLY A 41 12.80 -50.91 1.39
N LYS A 42 11.62 -51.34 1.88
CA LYS A 42 11.23 -51.91 3.21
C LYS A 42 11.83 -51.43 4.57
N THR A 43 10.91 -51.38 5.57
CA THR A 43 10.98 -51.46 7.07
C THR A 43 11.32 -50.24 7.94
N GLN A 44 10.28 -49.61 8.52
CA GLN A 44 9.89 -49.43 9.95
C GLN A 44 10.99 -49.26 11.06
N PRO A 45 10.66 -48.64 12.23
CA PRO A 45 11.39 -47.50 12.82
C PRO A 45 12.03 -47.83 14.19
N LEU A 46 12.99 -47.01 14.67
CA LEU A 46 13.22 -46.86 16.12
C LEU A 46 14.01 -45.60 16.49
N THR A 47 13.79 -45.22 17.74
CA THR A 47 14.05 -44.01 18.52
C THR A 47 15.38 -43.96 19.28
N LYS A 48 15.72 -42.76 19.80
CA LYS A 48 16.69 -42.41 20.88
C LYS A 48 18.17 -42.47 20.43
N VAL A 49 19.12 -41.67 20.92
CA VAL A 49 19.45 -41.18 22.28
C VAL A 49 20.34 -39.91 22.15
N ILE A 50 20.20 -39.01 23.12
CA ILE A 50 21.05 -37.84 23.42
C ILE A 50 22.14 -38.29 24.42
N GLU A 51 23.36 -37.72 24.32
CA GLU A 51 24.44 -37.54 25.34
C GLU A 51 25.82 -37.98 24.77
N THR A 52 27.01 -37.40 25.01
CA THR A 52 27.59 -36.17 25.63
C THR A 52 29.12 -36.28 25.47
N GLN A 53 29.85 -35.15 25.38
CA GLN A 53 31.22 -34.88 25.90
C GLN A 53 32.41 -35.67 25.29
N ASP A 54 33.66 -35.21 25.19
CA ASP A 54 34.41 -33.94 25.35
C ASP A 54 35.84 -34.22 24.80
N ASP A 55 36.60 -33.14 24.51
CA ASP A 55 38.08 -33.08 24.36
C ASP A 55 38.64 -33.60 22.99
N VAL A 56 39.55 -32.95 22.25
CA VAL A 56 40.76 -32.21 22.62
C VAL A 56 41.27 -31.38 21.41
N THR A 57 41.92 -30.24 21.71
CA THR A 57 43.11 -29.69 21.01
C THR A 57 42.99 -29.02 19.63
N SER A 58 43.08 -27.68 19.66
CA SER A 58 43.60 -26.80 18.60
C SER A 58 45.03 -27.16 18.17
N PRO A 59 45.43 -26.89 16.92
CA PRO A 59 46.22 -25.67 16.74
C PRO A 59 45.90 -24.91 15.44
N SER A 60 45.87 -23.59 15.59
CA SER A 60 46.05 -22.56 14.57
C SER A 60 47.48 -22.57 14.02
N LEU A 61 47.64 -22.24 12.73
CA LEU A 61 48.77 -21.64 11.99
C LEU A 61 48.46 -21.91 10.49
N SER A 62 48.52 -21.01 9.51
CA SER A 62 49.01 -19.63 9.40
C SER A 62 48.79 -19.19 7.93
N GLU A 63 48.41 -17.92 7.75
CA GLU A 63 48.76 -17.03 6.62
C GLU A 63 48.49 -17.50 5.18
N ASP A 64 47.29 -17.21 4.68
CA ASP A 64 46.97 -17.25 3.25
C ASP A 64 47.01 -15.84 2.62
N VAL A 65 48.09 -15.63 1.88
CA VAL A 65 48.24 -14.93 0.60
C VAL A 65 47.22 -13.84 0.25
N ASP A 66 47.70 -12.60 0.28
CA ASP A 66 47.06 -11.39 -0.25
C ASP A 66 46.90 -11.51 -1.78
N ALA A 67 45.74 -12.00 -2.22
CA ALA A 67 45.33 -12.01 -3.62
C ALA A 67 44.44 -10.79 -3.88
N GLN A 68 45.01 -9.75 -4.49
CA GLN A 68 44.26 -8.66 -5.09
C GLN A 68 43.44 -9.21 -6.27
N ILE A 69 42.19 -9.61 -6.00
CA ILE A 69 41.19 -9.90 -7.02
C ILE A 69 40.48 -8.58 -7.31
N GLU A 70 40.81 -7.94 -8.43
CA GLU A 70 39.91 -6.93 -9.00
C GLU A 70 38.68 -7.65 -9.55
N GLU A 71 37.66 -7.80 -8.69
CA GLU A 71 36.35 -8.32 -9.06
C GLU A 71 35.60 -7.24 -9.86
N GLU A 72 35.78 -7.25 -11.17
CA GLU A 72 34.84 -6.62 -12.09
C GLU A 72 33.44 -7.20 -11.84
N PRO A 73 32.43 -6.37 -11.51
CA PRO A 73 31.14 -6.85 -11.05
C PRO A 73 30.48 -7.70 -12.14
N THR A 74 29.96 -8.85 -11.75
CA THR A 74 29.29 -9.73 -12.72
C THR A 74 28.08 -9.04 -13.33
N THR A 75 27.74 -9.39 -14.57
CA THR A 75 26.64 -8.77 -15.34
C THR A 75 25.30 -8.83 -14.59
N ALA A 76 25.09 -9.86 -13.75
CA ALA A 76 23.92 -10.00 -12.90
C ALA A 76 23.91 -9.01 -11.72
N GLU A 77 25.05 -8.78 -11.07
CA GLU A 77 25.16 -7.82 -9.96
C GLU A 77 24.96 -6.38 -10.43
N SER A 78 25.52 -6.02 -11.58
CA SER A 78 25.28 -4.71 -12.20
C SER A 78 23.80 -4.48 -12.55
N ALA A 79 23.09 -5.52 -13.00
CA ALA A 79 21.66 -5.42 -13.29
C ALA A 79 20.82 -5.25 -12.01
N ILE A 80 21.16 -5.96 -10.93
CA ILE A 80 20.52 -5.83 -9.62
C ILE A 80 20.75 -4.43 -9.05
N GLU A 81 21.96 -3.90 -9.14
CA GLU A 81 22.27 -2.55 -8.69
C GLU A 81 21.54 -1.47 -9.49
N GLN A 82 21.43 -1.61 -10.81
CA GLN A 82 20.69 -0.67 -11.63
C GLN A 82 19.19 -0.69 -11.31
N GLN A 83 18.64 -1.89 -11.02
CA GLN A 83 17.27 -2.01 -10.58
C GLN A 83 17.05 -1.43 -9.19
N ALA A 84 17.94 -1.71 -8.23
CA ALA A 84 17.91 -1.11 -6.90
C ALA A 84 18.07 0.41 -6.96
N LYS A 85 18.94 0.96 -7.82
CA LYS A 85 19.09 2.40 -8.03
C LYS A 85 17.83 3.03 -8.61
N LYS A 86 17.14 2.38 -9.55
CA LYS A 86 15.84 2.83 -10.07
C LYS A 86 14.72 2.75 -9.03
N GLU A 87 14.69 1.71 -8.21
CA GLU A 87 13.74 1.59 -7.10
C GLU A 87 14.02 2.66 -6.04
N ILE A 88 15.29 2.91 -5.71
CA ILE A 88 15.73 4.00 -4.84
C ILE A 88 15.42 5.37 -5.46
N GLU A 89 15.47 5.53 -6.78
CA GLU A 89 15.12 6.78 -7.47
C GLU A 89 13.61 7.04 -7.47
N VAL A 90 12.80 5.99 -7.64
CA VAL A 90 11.34 6.06 -7.39
C VAL A 90 11.04 6.33 -5.92
N LEU A 91 11.90 5.88 -5.01
CA LEU A 91 11.83 6.16 -3.56
C LEU A 91 12.46 7.51 -3.17
N LYS A 92 13.33 8.10 -4.00
CA LYS A 92 13.85 9.46 -3.85
C LYS A 92 12.72 10.39 -4.24
N ARG A 93 11.82 10.59 -3.26
CA ARG A 93 10.87 11.69 -3.14
C ARG A 93 10.19 12.03 -4.46
N SER A 94 9.00 11.47 -4.70
CA SER A 94 8.26 11.73 -5.95
C SER A 94 8.28 13.24 -6.25
N ALA A 95 8.29 13.63 -7.53
CA ALA A 95 8.33 15.04 -7.90
C ALA A 95 7.25 15.88 -7.18
N GLU A 96 6.15 15.26 -6.77
CA GLU A 96 5.12 15.87 -5.95
C GLU A 96 5.55 16.07 -4.49
N GLU A 97 6.23 15.11 -3.87
CA GLU A 97 6.78 15.25 -2.53
C GLU A 97 7.84 16.34 -2.45
N GLU A 98 8.63 16.55 -3.50
CA GLU A 98 9.54 17.69 -3.60
C GLU A 98 8.79 19.02 -3.72
N ARG A 99 7.75 19.08 -4.56
CA ARG A 99 6.89 20.27 -4.68
C ARG A 99 6.21 20.56 -3.35
N ALA A 100 5.68 19.53 -2.68
CA ALA A 100 5.02 19.63 -1.38
C ALA A 100 5.98 20.11 -0.29
N ALA A 101 7.23 19.65 -0.29
CA ALA A 101 8.25 20.15 0.64
C ALA A 101 8.54 21.65 0.46
N LYS A 102 8.43 22.17 -0.77
CA LYS A 102 8.61 23.59 -1.09
C LYS A 102 7.38 24.45 -0.75
N VAL A 103 6.23 23.85 -0.44
CA VAL A 103 5.00 24.59 -0.13
C VAL A 103 5.15 25.37 1.18
N SER A 104 5.06 26.69 1.06
CA SER A 104 5.13 27.60 2.21
C SER A 104 3.91 27.49 3.12
N GLU A 105 4.08 27.81 4.40
CA GLU A 105 2.96 27.88 5.36
C GLU A 105 1.90 28.91 4.94
N ALA A 106 2.32 30.01 4.29
CA ALA A 106 1.41 31.02 3.77
C ALA A 106 0.51 30.47 2.66
N GLN A 107 1.03 29.61 1.79
CA GLN A 107 0.24 28.95 0.75
C GLN A 107 -0.82 28.02 1.36
N ILE A 108 -0.45 27.22 2.36
CA ILE A 108 -1.38 26.33 3.07
C ILE A 108 -2.53 27.14 3.70
N LYS A 109 -2.20 28.27 4.33
CA LYS A 109 -3.19 29.20 4.90
C LYS A 109 -4.11 29.80 3.83
N ARG A 110 -3.56 30.23 2.69
CA ARG A 110 -4.35 30.78 1.56
C ARG A 110 -5.31 29.73 0.99
N TYR A 111 -4.82 28.51 0.78
CA TYR A 111 -5.63 27.38 0.34
C TYR A 111 -6.83 27.14 1.27
N TRP A 112 -6.58 27.04 2.58
CA TRP A 112 -7.66 26.82 3.54
C TRP A 112 -8.64 27.97 3.59
N LYS A 113 -8.15 29.22 3.54
CA LYS A 113 -9.00 30.41 3.49
C LYS A 113 -9.91 30.40 2.27
N GLY A 114 -9.39 30.07 1.08
CA GLY A 114 -10.23 29.91 -0.12
C GLY A 114 -11.33 28.87 0.06
N LYS A 115 -11.04 27.74 0.73
CA LYS A 115 -12.03 26.72 1.08
C LYS A 115 -13.03 27.14 2.16
N GLU A 116 -12.72 28.15 2.96
CA GLU A 116 -13.66 28.75 3.90
C GLU A 116 -14.54 29.78 3.21
N ASP A 117 -13.97 30.60 2.32
CA ASP A 117 -14.68 31.62 1.55
C ASP A 117 -15.71 31.01 0.57
N GLU A 118 -15.47 29.79 0.08
CA GLU A 118 -16.46 29.01 -0.69
C GLU A 118 -17.75 28.72 0.09
N ARG A 119 -17.74 28.82 1.43
CA ARG A 119 -18.88 28.50 2.29
C ARG A 119 -19.66 29.76 2.66
N LYS A 120 -20.99 29.64 2.67
CA LYS A 120 -21.91 30.71 3.10
C LYS A 120 -21.92 30.96 4.61
N ALA A 121 -21.45 30.01 5.41
CA ALA A 121 -21.54 30.06 6.87
C ALA A 121 -20.25 29.53 7.52
N PRO A 122 -19.88 30.05 8.70
CA PRO A 122 -18.72 29.58 9.44
C PRO A 122 -18.92 28.13 9.89
N ARG A 123 -17.80 27.42 10.07
CA ARG A 123 -17.80 26.05 10.59
C ARG A 123 -18.01 26.08 12.11
N VAL A 124 -18.87 25.21 12.61
CA VAL A 124 -19.12 25.03 14.05
C VAL A 124 -18.26 23.91 14.61
N HIS A 125 -17.93 23.96 15.91
CA HIS A 125 -17.16 22.94 16.63
C HIS A 125 -15.76 22.64 16.03
N GLN A 126 -15.07 23.69 15.57
CA GLN A 126 -13.71 23.58 15.02
C GLN A 126 -12.71 24.53 15.68
N GLN A 127 -13.06 25.09 16.83
CA GLN A 127 -12.24 26.02 17.59
C GLN A 127 -10.93 25.36 18.06
N ASP A 128 -11.01 24.09 18.47
CA ASP A 128 -9.87 23.35 19.02
C ASP A 128 -9.01 22.64 17.96
N LEU A 129 -9.41 22.71 16.68
CA LEU A 129 -8.70 22.04 15.61
C LEU A 129 -7.59 22.93 15.04
N SER A 130 -6.41 22.33 14.87
CA SER A 130 -5.32 22.96 14.12
C SER A 130 -5.71 23.14 12.65
N LEU A 131 -5.08 24.11 11.98
CA LEU A 131 -5.29 24.34 10.55
C LEU A 131 -4.98 23.09 9.71
N HIS A 132 -3.92 22.37 10.09
CA HIS A 132 -3.50 21.13 9.43
C HIS A 132 -4.60 20.06 9.53
N GLU A 133 -5.13 19.85 10.73
CA GLU A 133 -6.21 18.88 10.97
C GLU A 133 -7.49 19.26 10.21
N LYS A 134 -7.82 20.55 10.11
CA LYS A 134 -8.95 21.03 9.30
C LYS A 134 -8.80 20.68 7.82
N ILE A 135 -7.61 20.89 7.25
CA ILE A 135 -7.30 20.51 5.86
C ILE A 135 -7.41 19.00 5.67
N LEU A 136 -6.81 18.21 6.57
CA LEU A 136 -6.81 16.75 6.47
C LEU A 136 -8.23 16.17 6.60
N ARG A 137 -9.05 16.67 7.53
CA ARG A 137 -10.46 16.27 7.64
C ARG A 137 -11.27 16.66 6.41
N HIS A 138 -11.02 17.83 5.83
CA HIS A 138 -11.69 18.22 4.59
C HIS A 138 -11.32 17.27 3.44
N PHE A 139 -10.05 16.90 3.33
CA PHE A 139 -9.60 15.90 2.36
C PHE A 139 -10.29 14.55 2.59
N ASP A 140 -10.37 14.06 3.83
CA ASP A 140 -11.04 12.80 4.19
C ASP A 140 -12.51 12.75 3.74
N LEU A 141 -13.21 13.88 3.80
CA LEU A 141 -14.62 14.02 3.39
C LEU A 141 -14.81 14.19 1.88
N SER A 142 -13.75 14.50 1.13
CA SER A 142 -13.83 14.63 -0.33
C SER A 142 -13.84 13.24 -0.97
N SER A 143 -15.02 12.75 -1.36
CA SER A 143 -15.20 11.40 -1.93
C SER A 143 -14.52 11.20 -3.29
N GLN A 144 -14.20 12.28 -4.01
CA GLN A 144 -13.61 12.22 -5.35
C GLN A 144 -12.25 11.50 -5.37
N TYR A 145 -11.50 11.53 -4.27
CA TYR A 145 -10.19 10.87 -4.13
C TYR A 145 -10.27 9.41 -3.65
N GLY A 146 -11.49 8.86 -3.61
CA GLY A 146 -11.77 7.49 -3.19
C GLY A 146 -11.93 7.33 -1.67
N PRO A 147 -12.11 6.08 -1.18
CA PRO A 147 -12.38 5.82 0.23
C PRO A 147 -11.22 6.25 1.13
N CYS A 148 -11.55 6.80 2.31
CA CYS A 148 -10.59 7.27 3.32
C CYS A 148 -10.44 6.34 4.54
N ILE A 149 -11.33 5.37 4.70
CA ILE A 149 -11.35 4.44 5.83
C ILE A 149 -10.42 3.27 5.55
N GLY A 150 -9.63 2.85 6.54
CA GLY A 150 -8.77 1.66 6.46
C GLY A 150 -7.48 1.83 5.66
N ILE A 151 -7.15 3.05 5.24
CA ILE A 151 -5.91 3.37 4.53
C ILE A 151 -5.27 4.64 5.08
N ALA A 152 -3.95 4.75 4.95
CA ALA A 152 -3.22 5.97 5.31
C ALA A 152 -3.54 7.12 4.34
N ARG A 153 -3.60 8.35 4.86
CA ARG A 153 -3.84 9.57 4.06
C ARG A 153 -2.80 9.73 2.96
N MET A 154 -1.53 9.44 3.22
CA MET A 154 -0.47 9.45 2.19
C MET A 154 -0.75 8.47 1.05
N LYS A 155 -1.16 7.24 1.37
CA LYS A 155 -1.50 6.23 0.36
C LYS A 155 -2.73 6.65 -0.46
N ARG A 156 -3.72 7.25 0.18
CA ARG A 156 -4.92 7.78 -0.48
C ARG A 156 -4.57 8.90 -1.46
N TRP A 157 -3.72 9.84 -1.04
CA TRP A 157 -3.26 10.96 -1.87
C TRP A 157 -2.50 10.45 -3.09
N LYS A 158 -1.50 9.57 -2.90
CA LYS A 158 -0.74 8.97 -4.01
C LYS A 158 -1.64 8.22 -4.99
N ARG A 159 -2.59 7.42 -4.49
CA ARG A 159 -3.55 6.73 -5.35
C ARG A 159 -4.37 7.71 -6.19
N ALA A 160 -4.88 8.79 -5.59
CA ALA A 160 -5.65 9.79 -6.31
C ALA A 160 -4.82 10.49 -7.40
N GLN A 161 -3.56 10.78 -7.10
CA GLN A 161 -2.62 11.35 -8.06
C GLN A 161 -2.31 10.39 -9.21
N ASN A 162 -2.06 9.11 -8.91
CA ASN A 162 -1.87 8.08 -9.93
C ASN A 162 -3.10 7.87 -10.82
N LEU A 163 -4.29 8.16 -10.30
CA LEU A 163 -5.55 8.13 -11.06
C LEU A 163 -5.82 9.43 -11.84
N GLY A 164 -4.91 10.42 -11.78
CA GLY A 164 -5.06 11.69 -12.48
C GLY A 164 -6.17 12.58 -11.91
N LEU A 165 -6.53 12.41 -10.64
CA LEU A 165 -7.60 13.18 -9.97
C LEU A 165 -7.10 14.51 -9.40
N GLU A 166 -5.81 14.82 -9.56
CA GLU A 166 -5.16 16.06 -9.14
C GLU A 166 -5.48 16.47 -7.68
N PRO A 167 -5.19 15.59 -6.68
CA PRO A 167 -5.38 15.95 -5.28
C PRO A 167 -4.54 17.20 -4.89
N PRO A 168 -5.00 18.02 -3.93
CA PRO A 168 -4.35 19.29 -3.62
C PRO A 168 -2.96 19.06 -3.02
N ILE A 169 -1.97 19.81 -3.50
CA ILE A 169 -0.58 19.67 -3.07
C ILE A 169 -0.39 20.09 -1.61
N GLU A 170 -1.24 20.99 -1.11
CA GLU A 170 -1.23 21.44 0.27
C GLU A 170 -1.54 20.31 1.25
N VAL A 171 -2.35 19.32 0.85
CA VAL A 171 -2.62 18.13 1.67
C VAL A 171 -1.35 17.31 1.85
N LEU A 172 -0.61 17.07 0.76
CA LEU A 172 0.67 16.35 0.82
C LEU A 172 1.70 17.13 1.66
N ALA A 173 1.77 18.45 1.50
CA ALA A 173 2.66 19.30 2.27
C ALA A 173 2.34 19.25 3.77
N VAL A 174 1.07 19.24 4.15
CA VAL A 174 0.62 19.08 5.53
C VAL A 174 1.04 17.70 6.08
N LEU A 175 0.84 16.63 5.32
CA LEU A 175 1.23 15.28 5.75
C LEU A 175 2.74 15.17 6.00
N LEU A 176 3.57 15.66 5.07
CA LEU A 176 5.03 15.67 5.24
C LEU A 176 5.48 16.50 6.46
N LYS A 177 4.79 17.61 6.75
CA LYS A 177 5.08 18.42 7.96
C LYS A 177 4.69 17.71 9.25
N GLU A 178 3.57 16.99 9.26
CA GLU A 178 3.13 16.23 10.43
C GLU A 178 3.98 14.96 10.66
N GLU A 179 4.46 14.33 9.58
CA GLU A 179 5.44 13.24 9.63
C GLU A 179 6.73 13.71 10.31
N GLY A 180 7.25 14.89 9.94
CA GLY A 180 8.42 15.48 10.60
C GLY A 180 8.22 15.83 12.09
N LYS A 181 6.97 15.94 12.56
CA LYS A 181 6.61 16.12 13.97
C LYS A 181 6.32 14.78 14.68
N ASN A 182 6.52 13.65 14.01
CA ASN A 182 6.19 12.29 14.48
C ASN A 182 4.71 12.11 14.85
N ASN A 183 3.80 12.84 14.22
CA ASN A 183 2.37 12.75 14.50
C ASN A 183 1.72 11.62 13.68
N THR A 184 1.81 10.38 14.18
CA THR A 184 1.24 9.19 13.51
C THR A 184 -0.27 9.25 13.30
N ARG A 185 -0.99 10.03 14.12
CA ARG A 185 -2.44 10.26 13.98
C ARG A 185 -2.78 11.03 12.70
N ALA A 186 -1.85 11.84 12.18
CA ALA A 186 -2.04 12.58 10.93
C ALA A 186 -2.14 11.68 9.70
N GLU A 187 -1.73 10.41 9.76
CA GLU A 187 -1.93 9.46 8.67
C GLU A 187 -3.31 8.79 8.68
N ARG A 188 -3.99 8.78 9.82
CA ARG A 188 -5.28 8.08 9.99
C ARG A 188 -6.44 9.05 9.85
N ALA A 189 -7.42 8.71 9.01
CA ALA A 189 -8.63 9.52 8.85
C ALA A 189 -9.41 9.61 10.17
N HIS A 190 -9.97 10.78 10.48
CA HIS A 190 -10.72 10.97 11.73
C HIS A 190 -11.98 10.10 11.79
N VAL A 191 -12.65 9.90 10.64
CA VAL A 191 -13.81 9.00 10.54
C VAL A 191 -13.42 7.55 10.83
N ASP A 192 -12.22 7.13 10.41
CA ASP A 192 -11.70 5.78 10.67
C ASP A 192 -11.39 5.59 12.16
N GLU A 193 -10.90 6.64 12.84
CA GLU A 193 -10.74 6.65 14.30
C GLU A 193 -12.08 6.42 15.01
N LEU A 194 -13.11 7.20 14.67
CA LEU A 194 -14.45 7.12 15.26
C LEU A 194 -15.13 5.76 15.03
N MET A 195 -14.91 5.15 13.86
CA MET A 195 -15.47 3.84 13.54
C MET A 195 -14.70 2.70 14.22
N SER A 196 -13.40 2.88 14.48
CA SER A 196 -12.55 1.88 15.12
C SER A 196 -12.52 1.96 16.64
N SER A 197 -12.96 3.07 17.23
CA SER A 197 -13.07 3.18 18.67
C SER A 197 -14.12 2.20 19.14
N ARG A 198 -13.66 1.08 19.71
CA ARG A 198 -14.49 0.25 20.58
C ARG A 198 -15.02 1.17 21.66
N PHE A 199 -16.31 1.46 21.65
CA PHE A 199 -16.99 2.01 22.82
C PHE A 199 -16.79 1.01 23.94
N ILE A 200 -15.78 1.25 24.79
CA ILE A 200 -15.68 0.54 26.07
C ILE A 200 -16.79 1.17 26.91
N ILE A 201 -17.94 0.51 26.90
CA ILE A 201 -19.03 0.79 27.84
C ILE A 201 -18.52 0.27 29.18
N ASN A 202 -18.06 1.18 30.04
CA ASN A 202 -17.82 0.90 31.45
C ASN A 202 -19.14 0.93 32.22
#